data_AF-A0A1K1RT35-F1
#
_entry.id   AF-A0A1K1RT35-F1
#
_cell.length_a   1.000
_cell.length_b   1.000
_cell.length_c   1.000
_cell.angle_alpha   90.00
_cell.angle_beta   90.00
_cell.angle_gamma   90.00
#
_symmetry.space_group_name_H-M   'P 1'
#
loop_
_entity.id
_entity.type
_entity.pdbx_description
1 polymer ?
#
loop_
_entity_poly.entity_id
_entity_poly.type
_entity_poly.pdbx_seq_one_letter_code
_entity_poly.pdbx_strand_id
1 'polypeptide(L)' 'IQRNHELIRLKAKAKALLLSEQGIAHRKRRCWEVEAVFGNIKQNMGFKRFMLRGLDKVETEIGLVAMAHNLKKVGLRA' A
#
# COMPACT_ATOMS: atom_id res chain seq x y z
N ILE A 1 -18.68 30.24 11.95
CA ILE A 1 -18.11 28.92 11.57
C ILE A 1 -16.77 28.77 12.28
N GLN A 2 -16.65 27.87 13.25
CA GLN A 2 -15.40 27.65 13.98
C GLN A 2 -14.42 26.90 13.07
N ARG A 3 -13.22 27.47 12.85
CA ARG A 3 -12.21 26.88 11.97
C ARG A 3 -11.21 26.11 12.82
N ASN A 4 -10.95 24.85 12.49
CA ASN A 4 -9.92 24.06 13.16
C ASN A 4 -8.53 24.43 12.60
N HIS A 5 -7.77 25.23 13.37
CA HIS A 5 -6.46 25.75 12.94
C HIS A 5 -5.40 24.63 12.86
N GLU A 6 -5.48 23.64 13.74
CA GLU A 6 -4.58 22.48 13.74
C GLU A 6 -4.76 21.62 12.48
N LEU A 7 -6.01 21.38 12.08
CA LEU A 7 -6.30 20.67 10.84
C LEU A 7 -5.68 21.38 9.62
N ILE A 8 -5.71 22.71 9.59
CA ILE A 8 -5.11 23.51 8.51
C ILE A 8 -3.59 23.34 8.50
N ARG A 9 -2.96 23.44 9.68
CA ARG A 9 -1.52 23.25 9.84
C ARG A 9 -1.06 21.87 9.35
N LEU A 10 -1.77 20.81 9.76
CA LEU A 10 -1.45 19.44 9.35
C LEU A 10 -1.62 19.23 7.84
N LYS A 11 -2.70 19.77 7.24
CA LYS A 11 -2.91 19.72 5.79
C LYS A 11 -1.82 20.45 5.02
N ALA A 12 -1.37 21.62 5.49
CA ALA A 12 -0.28 22.36 4.88
C ALA A 12 1.04 21.57 4.93
N LYS A 13 1.36 20.97 6.08
CA LYS A 13 2.54 20.11 6.25
C LYS A 13 2.50 18.89 5.32
N ALA A 14 1.37 18.18 5.26
CA ALA A 14 1.19 17.04 4.36
C ALA A 14 1.35 17.45 2.88
N LYS A 15 0.76 18.58 2.48
CA LYS A 15 0.90 19.11 1.11
C LYS A 15 2.36 19.42 0.77
N ALA A 16 3.10 20.06 1.67
CA ALA A 16 4.51 20.36 1.46
C ALA A 16 5.36 19.08 1.30
N LEU A 17 5.13 18.06 2.12
CA LEU A 17 5.82 16.77 2.02
C LEU A 17 5.50 16.04 0.70
N LEU A 18 4.22 15.99 0.32
CA LEU A 18 3.78 15.31 -0.91
C LEU A 18 4.27 16.00 -2.20
N LEU A 19 4.44 17.32 -2.17
CA LEU A 19 4.92 18.11 -3.31
C LEU A 19 6.44 18.33 -3.31
N SER A 20 7.14 17.91 -2.26
CA SER A 20 8.59 17.89 -2.25
C SER A 20 9.13 16.98 -3.36
N GLU A 21 10.37 17.22 -3.81
CA GLU A 21 11.01 16.37 -4.81
C GLU A 21 11.03 14.89 -4.40
N GLN A 22 11.33 14.62 -3.13
CA GLN A 22 11.27 13.28 -2.54
C GLN A 22 9.85 12.69 -2.60
N GLY A 23 8.83 13.47 -2.23
CA GLY A 23 7.42 13.04 -2.28
C GLY A 23 6.97 12.69 -3.70
N ILE A 24 7.38 13.50 -4.68
CA ILE A 24 7.11 13.25 -6.10
C ILE A 24 7.84 11.99 -6.58
N ALA A 25 9.11 11.81 -6.22
CA ALA A 25 9.89 10.63 -6.56
C ALA A 25 9.24 9.35 -6.00
N HIS A 26 8.85 9.35 -4.72
CA HIS A 26 8.14 8.23 -4.11
C HIS A 26 6.79 7.95 -4.78
N ARG A 27 6.03 8.99 -5.13
CA ARG A 27 4.75 8.82 -5.84
C ARG A 27 4.93 8.15 -7.20
N LYS A 28 5.93 8.58 -7.98
CA LYS A 28 6.27 7.93 -9.26
C LYS A 28 6.73 6.48 -9.03
N ARG A 29 7.42 6.21 -7.92
CA ARG A 29 7.88 4.87 -7.55
C ARG A 29 6.76 3.86 -7.33
N ARG A 30 5.70 4.33 -6.65
CA ARG A 30 4.58 3.49 -6.22
C ARG A 30 3.87 2.77 -7.37
N CYS A 31 3.79 3.38 -8.55
CA CYS A 31 3.08 2.81 -9.70
C CYS A 31 3.72 1.51 -10.21
N TRP A 32 5.04 1.37 -10.12
CA TRP A 32 5.74 0.18 -10.59
C TRP A 32 6.07 -0.81 -9.48
N GLU A 33 6.30 -0.35 -8.25
CA GLU A 33 6.55 -1.26 -7.11
C GLU A 33 5.26 -1.79 -6.52
N VAL A 34 4.44 -0.90 -5.97
CA VAL A 34 3.37 -1.24 -5.05
C VAL A 34 2.09 -1.59 -5.81
N GLU A 35 1.71 -0.77 -6.78
CA GLU A 35 0.48 -0.96 -7.56
C GLU A 35 0.55 -2.25 -8.41
N ALA A 36 1.72 -2.57 -8.97
CA ALA A 36 1.94 -3.82 -9.71
C ALA A 36 1.78 -5.07 -8.83
N VAL A 37 2.31 -5.05 -7.60
CA VAL A 37 2.17 -6.16 -6.64
C VAL A 37 0.70 -6.38 -6.28
N PHE A 38 -0.04 -5.31 -5.97
CA PHE A 38 -1.48 -5.42 -5.69
C PHE A 38 -2.29 -5.90 -6.90
N GLY A 39 -1.94 -5.45 -8.11
CA GLY A 39 -2.54 -5.95 -9.34
C GLY A 39 -2.34 -7.46 -9.52
N ASN A 40 -1.12 -7.93 -9.29
CA ASN A 40 -0.75 -9.34 -9.36
C ASN A 40 -1.51 -10.19 -8.34
N ILE A 41 -1.58 -9.73 -7.08
CA ILE A 41 -2.35 -10.39 -6.02
C ILE A 41 -3.84 -10.51 -6.39
N LYS A 42 -4.44 -9.44 -6.92
CA LYS A 42 -5.88 -9.43 -7.23
C LYS A 42 -6.25 -10.22 -8.48
N GLN A 43 -5.49 -10.06 -9.56
CA GLN A 43 -5.85 -10.63 -10.87
C GLN A 43 -5.21 -11.99 -11.12
N ASN A 44 -3.91 -12.13 -10.85
CA ASN A 44 -3.20 -13.38 -11.15
C ASN A 44 -3.28 -14.40 -10.01
N MET A 45 -3.28 -13.94 -8.75
CA MET A 45 -3.48 -14.83 -7.59
C MET A 45 -4.96 -14.98 -7.20
N GLY A 46 -5.87 -14.24 -7.84
CA GLY A 46 -7.31 -14.33 -7.61
C GLY A 46 -7.80 -13.82 -6.24
N PHE A 47 -6.92 -13.19 -5.44
CA PHE A 47 -7.25 -12.73 -4.09
C PHE A 47 -7.99 -11.39 -4.13
N LYS A 48 -9.31 -11.45 -4.32
CA LYS A 48 -10.19 -10.27 -4.43
C LYS A 48 -10.95 -9.94 -3.14
N ARG A 49 -11.13 -10.92 -2.26
CA ARG A 49 -11.88 -10.81 -1.00
C ARG A 49 -11.18 -11.62 0.09
N PHE A 50 -11.19 -11.09 1.30
CA PHE A 50 -10.81 -11.82 2.50
C PHE A 50 -11.83 -12.92 2.80
N MET A 51 -11.38 -14.09 3.24
CA MET A 51 -12.27 -15.19 3.62
C MET A 51 -12.60 -15.15 5.10
N LEU A 52 -11.74 -14.54 5.92
CA LEU A 52 -11.94 -14.39 7.35
C LEU A 52 -12.52 -13.01 7.73
N ARG A 53 -13.10 -12.94 8.93
CA ARG A 53 -13.62 -11.71 9.55
C ARG A 53 -12.90 -11.41 10.84
N GLY A 54 -12.71 -10.12 11.14
CA GLY A 54 -11.94 -9.63 12.28
C GLY A 54 -10.52 -9.19 11.87
N LEU A 55 -10.03 -8.10 12.45
CA LEU A 55 -8.76 -7.47 12.05
C LEU A 55 -7.59 -8.44 12.15
N ASP A 56 -7.45 -9.16 13.27
CA ASP A 56 -6.35 -10.09 13.51
C ASP A 56 -6.27 -11.22 12.46
N LYS A 57 -7.45 -11.73 12.07
CA LYS A 57 -7.55 -12.82 11.08
C LYS A 57 -7.28 -12.32 9.66
N VAL A 58 -7.78 -11.13 9.33
CA VAL A 58 -7.55 -10.48 8.04
C VAL A 58 -6.07 -10.11 7.87
N GLU A 59 -5.42 -9.66 8.95
CA GLU A 59 -3.98 -9.39 9.00
C GLU A 59 -3.17 -10.66 8.72
N THR A 60 -3.56 -11.78 9.34
CA THR A 60 -2.93 -13.08 9.07
C THR A 60 -3.11 -13.50 7.59
N GLU A 61 -4.31 -13.35 7.02
CA GLU A 61 -4.57 -13.68 5.61
C GLU A 61 -3.70 -12.87 4.65
N ILE A 62 -3.67 -11.54 4.80
CA ILE A 62 -2.88 -10.70 3.89
C ILE A 62 -1.38 -10.95 4.07
N GLY A 63 -0.93 -11.27 5.30
CA GLY A 63 0.45 -11.65 5.60
C GLY A 63 0.87 -12.91 4.84
N LEU A 64 0.04 -13.96 4.86
CA LEU A 64 0.29 -15.20 4.12
C LEU A 64 0.37 -14.95 2.60
N VAL A 65 -0.57 -14.17 2.06
CA VAL A 65 -0.60 -13.80 0.63
C VAL A 65 0.65 -13.02 0.23
N ALA A 66 1.08 -12.05 1.05
CA ALA A 66 2.28 -11.27 0.80
C ALA A 66 3.56 -12.13 0.85
N MET A 67 3.67 -13.04 1.82
CA MET A 67 4.79 -13.99 1.90
C MET A 67 4.83 -14.90 0.67
N ALA A 68 3.69 -15.48 0.26
CA ALA A 68 3.61 -16.31 -0.94
C ALA A 68 4.05 -15.55 -2.20
N HIS A 69 3.62 -14.28 -2.33
CA HIS A 69 4.06 -13.41 -3.42
C HIS A 69 5.58 -13.19 -3.41
N ASN A 70 6.15 -12.89 -2.25
CA ASN A 70 7.60 -12.67 -2.09
C ASN A 70 8.40 -13.93 -2.39
N LEU A 71 7.97 -15.09 -1.90
CA LEU A 71 8.60 -16.38 -2.17
C LEU A 71 8.58 -16.70 -3.67
N LYS A 72 7.47 -16.47 -4.36
CA LYS A 72 7.39 -16.62 -5.82
C LYS A 72 8.42 -15.74 -6.53
N LYS A 73 8.60 -14.49 -6.09
CA LYS A 73 9.55 -13.55 -6.67
C LYS A 73 11.01 -13.92 -6.41
N VAL A 74 11.32 -14.51 -5.26
CA VAL A 74 12.66 -14.96 -4.88
C VAL A 74 13.01 -16.29 -5.56
N GLY A 75 12.09 -17.26 -5.55
CA GLY A 75 12.30 -18.58 -6.15
C GLY A 75 12.41 -18.57 -7.68
N LEU A 76 11.80 -17.61 -8.37
CA LEU A 76 11.98 -17.40 -9.82
C LEU A 76 13.33 -16.78 -10.19
N ARG A 77 14.16 -16.40 -9.21
CA ARG A 77 15.51 -15.86 -9.41
C ARG A 77 16.61 -16.86 -9.05
N ALA A 78 16.25 -18.09 -8.70
CA ALA A 78 17.17 -19.21 -8.47
C ALA A 78 17.33 -20.04 -9.75
#